data_AF-A0A329R7Y2-F1
#
_entry.id   AF-A0A329R7Y2-F1
#
_cell.length_a   1.000
_cell.length_b   1.000
_cell.length_c   1.000
_cell.angle_alpha   90.00
_cell.angle_beta   90.00
_cell.angle_gamma   90.00
#
_symmetry.space_group_name_H-M   'P 1'
#
loop_
_entity.id
_entity.type
_entity.pdbx_description
1 polymer ?
#
loop_
_entity_poly.entity_id
_entity_poly.type
_entity_poly.pdbx_seq_one_letter_code
_entity_poly.pdbx_strand_id
1 'polypeptide(L)'
;MPSLYNRYSLQIKLRILEAARSGGDWELIAETNNMNINTAPSWPRRYPKTLDVLQPRPRGGKRQQKMTADGVAYLLSELSIDPDLTLRQLGDKLDTQCSISVCP
;
A
#
# COMPACT_ATOMS: atom_id res chain seq x y z
N MET A 1 17.00 17.83 0.91
CA MET A 1 16.05 17.26 1.89
C MET A 1 16.61 15.92 2.36
N PRO A 2 17.05 15.77 3.62
CA PRO A 2 17.46 14.47 4.12
C PRO A 2 16.26 13.52 4.06
N SER A 3 16.45 12.31 3.54
CA SER A 3 15.35 11.35 3.43
C SER A 3 14.86 10.99 4.83
N LEU A 4 13.58 11.27 5.12
CA LEU A 4 12.90 10.85 6.36
C LEU A 4 12.88 9.33 6.58
N TYR A 5 13.41 8.56 5.63
CA TYR A 5 13.39 7.10 5.63
C TYR A 5 14.80 6.53 5.63
N ASN A 6 15.22 5.96 6.76
CA ASN A 6 16.43 5.16 6.82
C ASN A 6 16.27 3.91 5.95
N ARG A 7 17.06 3.83 4.87
CA ARG A 7 17.22 2.61 4.09
C ARG A 7 18.32 1.77 4.72
N TYR A 8 17.92 0.70 5.39
CA TYR A 8 18.86 -0.33 5.85
C TYR A 8 19.35 -1.19 4.68
N SER A 9 20.63 -1.53 4.70
CA SER A 9 21.24 -2.39 3.68
C SER A 9 20.61 -3.78 3.68
N LEU A 10 20.68 -4.46 2.53
CA LEU A 10 20.18 -5.82 2.38
C LEU A 10 20.87 -6.78 3.37
N GLN A 11 22.17 -6.63 3.56
CA GLN A 11 22.97 -7.47 4.46
C GLN A 11 22.47 -7.40 5.91
N ILE A 12 22.14 -6.20 6.40
CA ILE A 12 21.61 -6.02 7.76
C ILE A 12 20.25 -6.71 7.91
N LYS A 13 19.39 -6.61 6.89
CA LYS A 13 18.08 -7.30 6.86
C LYS A 13 18.23 -8.81 6.94
N LEU A 14 19.17 -9.38 6.19
CA LEU A 14 19.43 -10.82 6.19
C LEU A 14 19.94 -11.29 7.56
N ARG A 15 20.91 -10.58 8.16
CA ARG A 15 21.44 -10.93 9.49
C ARG A 15 20.37 -10.91 10.58
N ILE A 16 19.48 -9.91 10.58
CA ILE A 16 18.37 -9.83 11.53
C ILE A 16 17.36 -10.97 11.31
N LEU A 17 17.04 -11.29 10.06
CA LEU A 17 16.10 -12.39 9.77
C LEU A 17 16.67 -13.76 10.11
N GLU A 18 17.96 -13.97 9.89
CA GLU A 18 18.66 -15.18 10.31
C GLU A 18 18.66 -15.32 11.83
N ALA A 19 19.08 -14.28 12.56
CA ALA A 19 19.07 -14.28 14.02
C ALA A 19 17.66 -14.48 14.61
N ALA A 20 16.65 -13.79 14.07
CA ALA A 20 15.27 -13.94 14.52
C ALA A 20 14.70 -15.36 14.28
N ARG A 21 15.26 -16.13 13.34
CA ARG A 21 14.83 -17.52 13.07
C ARG A 21 15.62 -18.56 13.82
N SER A 22 16.91 -18.35 14.00
CA SER A 22 17.77 -19.24 14.79
C SER A 22 17.60 -19.06 16.29
N GLY A 23 16.79 -18.07 16.72
CA GLY A 23 16.63 -17.73 18.14
C GLY A 23 17.82 -16.96 18.71
N GLY A 24 18.65 -16.35 17.86
CA GLY A 24 19.76 -15.51 18.28
C GLY A 24 19.35 -14.08 18.61
N ASP A 25 20.30 -13.33 19.19
CA ASP A 25 20.09 -11.93 19.59
C ASP A 25 20.07 -10.97 18.39
N TRP A 26 18.88 -10.80 17.81
CA TRP A 26 18.63 -9.78 16.80
C TRP A 26 18.73 -8.36 17.36
N GLU A 27 18.54 -8.16 18.68
CA GLU A 27 18.67 -6.86 19.36
C GLU A 27 20.09 -6.33 19.29
N LEU A 28 21.08 -7.17 19.59
CA LEU A 28 22.50 -6.83 19.49
C LEU A 28 22.89 -6.44 18.06
N ILE A 29 22.35 -7.15 17.06
CA ILE A 29 22.57 -6.84 15.64
C ILE A 29 21.95 -5.50 15.29
N ALA A 30 20.74 -5.20 15.79
CA ALA A 30 20.08 -3.93 15.57
C ALA A 30 20.86 -2.77 16.18
N GLU A 31 21.31 -2.91 17.43
CA GLU A 31 22.11 -1.91 18.15
C GLU A 31 23.44 -1.62 17.44
N THR A 32 24.17 -2.67 17.06
CA THR A 32 25.45 -2.56 16.33
C THR A 32 25.28 -1.82 15.00
N ASN A 33 24.11 -1.92 14.36
CA ASN A 33 23.82 -1.27 13.08
C ASN A 33 23.03 0.03 13.22
N ASN A 34 22.90 0.57 14.45
CA ASN A 34 22.13 1.77 14.77
C ASN A 34 20.71 1.75 14.18
N MET A 35 20.09 0.57 14.22
CA MET A 35 18.72 0.38 13.79
C MET A 35 17.76 0.76 14.90
N ASN A 36 16.60 1.31 14.52
CA ASN A 36 15.53 1.48 15.48
C ASN A 36 15.02 0.08 15.91
N ILE A 37 15.13 -0.21 17.21
CA ILE A 37 14.79 -1.52 17.79
C ILE A 37 13.33 -1.91 17.52
N ASN A 38 12.43 -0.93 17.37
CA ASN A 38 11.02 -1.16 17.03
C ASN A 38 10.82 -1.63 15.57
N THR A 39 11.83 -1.45 14.71
CA THR A 39 11.75 -1.82 13.29
C THR A 39 12.09 -3.29 13.07
N ALA A 40 13.08 -3.83 13.79
CA ALA A 40 13.59 -5.18 13.58
C ALA A 40 12.53 -6.29 13.79
N PRO A 41 11.66 -6.27 14.83
CA PRO A 41 10.61 -7.27 15.04
C PRO A 41 9.57 -7.33 13.93
N SER A 42 9.40 -6.24 13.16
CA SER A 42 8.44 -6.19 12.06
C SER A 42 8.90 -6.97 10.83
N TRP A 43 10.20 -7.23 10.69
CA TRP A 43 10.78 -7.84 9.48
C TRP A 43 10.47 -9.33 9.35
N PRO A 44 10.56 -10.18 10.39
CA PRO A 44 10.13 -11.57 10.31
C PRO A 44 8.66 -11.71 9.87
N ARG A 45 7.79 -10.82 10.33
CA ARG A 45 6.36 -10.78 9.91
C ARG A 45 6.20 -10.33 8.46
N ARG A 46 7.05 -9.41 8.00
CA ARG A 46 7.00 -8.85 6.65
C ARG A 46 7.64 -9.75 5.59
N TYR A 47 8.63 -10.54 5.98
CA TYR A 47 9.42 -11.43 5.14
C TYR A 47 9.39 -12.86 5.69
N PRO A 48 8.29 -13.61 5.48
CA PRO A 48 8.17 -15.00 5.92
C PRO A 48 9.28 -15.90 5.37
N LYS A 49 9.78 -15.64 4.15
CA LYS A 49 10.97 -16.28 3.59
C LYS A 49 12.10 -15.26 3.46
N THR A 50 13.34 -15.71 3.67
CA THR A 50 14.52 -14.82 3.60
C THR A 50 14.68 -14.22 2.21
N LEU A 51 14.31 -14.98 1.19
CA LEU A 51 14.31 -14.55 -0.21
C LEU A 51 13.31 -13.41 -0.49
N ASP A 52 12.25 -13.26 0.30
CA ASP A 52 11.24 -12.21 0.12
C ASP A 52 11.82 -10.79 0.33
N VAL A 53 12.98 -10.69 0.98
CA VAL A 53 13.69 -9.41 1.17
C VAL A 53 14.21 -8.86 -0.16
N LEU A 54 14.54 -9.73 -1.11
CA LEU A 54 15.02 -9.35 -2.45
C LEU A 54 13.90 -8.72 -3.29
N GLN A 55 12.64 -9.06 -2.98
CA GLN A 55 11.46 -8.54 -3.64
C GLN A 55 10.55 -7.85 -2.62
N PRO A 56 10.98 -6.68 -2.08
CA PRO A 56 10.16 -5.97 -1.11
C PRO A 56 8.82 -5.62 -1.74
N ARG A 57 7.72 -5.86 -0.99
CA ARG A 57 6.38 -5.50 -1.46
C ARG A 57 6.35 -4.04 -1.92
N PRO A 58 5.81 -3.77 -3.12
CA PRO A 58 5.67 -2.40 -3.60
C PRO A 58 4.86 -1.59 -2.58
N ARG A 59 5.33 -0.38 -2.28
CA ARG A 59 4.60 0.58 -1.44
C ARG A 59 3.88 1.55 -2.35
N GLY A 60 2.55 1.64 -2.19
CA GLY A 60 1.72 2.46 -3.06
C GLY A 60 1.53 1.83 -4.44
N GLY A 61 1.10 2.65 -5.39
CA GLY A 61 0.71 2.23 -6.72
C GLY A 61 -0.74 2.59 -7.03
N LYS A 62 -1.07 2.59 -8.32
CA LYS A 62 -2.44 2.85 -8.78
C LYS A 62 -3.33 1.71 -8.29
N ARG A 63 -4.20 1.99 -7.32
CA ARG A 63 -5.28 1.06 -6.95
C ARG A 63 -6.17 0.86 -8.16
N GLN A 64 -6.86 -0.27 -8.23
CA GLN A 64 -7.91 -0.47 -9.24
C GLN A 64 -8.88 0.73 -9.19
N GLN A 65 -8.98 1.47 -10.29
CA GLN A 65 -9.91 2.58 -10.40
C GLN A 65 -11.30 1.98 -10.58
N LYS A 66 -12.20 2.27 -9.63
CA LYS A 66 -13.63 1.91 -9.76
C LYS A 66 -14.28 2.59 -10.97
N MET A 67 -13.81 3.79 -11.31
CA MET A 67 -14.35 4.58 -12.40
C MET A 67 -13.74 4.14 -13.74
N THR A 68 -14.60 3.70 -14.66
CA THR A 68 -14.27 3.37 -16.06
C THR A 68 -14.45 4.60 -16.96
N ALA A 69 -13.88 4.57 -18.17
CA ALA A 69 -14.11 5.61 -19.16
C ALA A 69 -15.60 5.74 -19.52
N ASP A 70 -16.31 4.61 -19.58
CA ASP A 70 -17.75 4.56 -19.86
C ASP A 70 -18.57 5.20 -18.73
N GLY A 71 -18.20 4.95 -17.47
CA GLY A 71 -18.83 5.60 -16.32
C GLY A 71 -18.65 7.12 -16.33
N VAL A 72 -17.48 7.61 -16.75
CA VAL A 72 -17.25 9.06 -16.93
C VAL A 72 -18.10 9.62 -18.06
N ALA A 73 -18.13 8.95 -19.22
CA ALA A 73 -18.95 9.39 -20.34
C ALA A 73 -20.44 9.45 -19.99
N TYR A 74 -20.92 8.45 -19.23
CA TYR A 74 -22.30 8.41 -18.74
C TYR A 74 -22.62 9.60 -17.83
N LEU A 75 -21.78 9.88 -16.82
CA LEU A 75 -21.97 11.04 -15.95
C LEU A 75 -22.00 12.37 -16.70
N LEU A 76 -21.11 12.54 -17.69
CA LEU A 76 -21.07 13.76 -18.50
C LEU A 76 -22.33 13.91 -19.35
N SER A 77 -22.89 12.82 -19.86
CA SER A 77 -24.16 12.84 -20.58
C SER A 77 -25.33 13.23 -19.66
N GLU A 78 -25.40 12.68 -18.45
CA GLU A 78 -26.44 13.02 -17.46
C GLU A 78 -26.37 14.49 -17.02
N LEU A 79 -25.17 15.00 -16.74
CA LEU A 79 -24.97 16.41 -16.37
C LEU A 79 -25.25 17.39 -17.52
N SER A 80 -25.12 16.93 -18.77
CA SER A 80 -25.49 17.75 -19.93
C SER A 80 -27.01 17.90 -20.09
N ILE A 81 -27.78 16.94 -19.56
CA ILE A 81 -29.24 16.92 -19.60
C ILE A 81 -29.80 17.65 -18.38
N ASP A 82 -29.26 17.38 -17.19
CA ASP A 82 -29.68 17.98 -15.94
C ASP A 82 -28.45 18.38 -15.10
N PRO A 83 -28.08 19.67 -15.11
CA PRO A 83 -26.91 20.17 -14.38
C PRO A 83 -27.14 20.28 -12.86
N ASP A 84 -28.38 20.16 -12.38
CA ASP A 84 -28.72 20.28 -10.96
C ASP A 84 -28.67 18.95 -10.20
N LEU A 85 -28.26 17.86 -10.88
CA LEU A 85 -28.10 16.55 -10.27
C LEU A 85 -27.11 16.58 -9.11
N THR A 86 -27.59 16.14 -7.95
CA THR A 86 -26.74 16.00 -6.76
C THR A 86 -25.78 14.82 -6.90
N LEU A 87 -24.63 14.89 -6.21
CA LEU A 87 -23.65 13.80 -6.19
C LEU A 87 -24.23 12.46 -5.71
N ARG A 88 -25.26 12.48 -4.86
CA ARG A 88 -25.96 11.26 -4.42
C ARG A 88 -26.75 10.64 -5.56
N GLN A 89 -27.52 11.45 -6.29
CA GLN A 89 -28.29 10.99 -7.45
C GLN A 89 -27.37 10.46 -8.57
N LEU A 90 -26.21 11.09 -8.77
CA LEU A 90 -25.20 10.58 -9.71
C LEU A 90 -24.61 9.25 -9.25
N GLY A 91 -24.40 9.07 -7.94
CA GLY A 91 -24.00 7.79 -7.35
C GLY A 91 -25.03 6.69 -7.59
N ASP A 92 -26.31 6.97 -7.35
CA ASP A 92 -27.42 6.04 -7.59
C ASP A 92 -27.54 5.65 -9.08
N LYS A 93 -27.36 6.63 -9.98
CA LYS A 93 -27.36 6.41 -11.43
C LYS A 93 -26.17 5.56 -11.89
N LEU A 94 -24.97 5.77 -11.32
CA LEU A 94 -23.79 4.96 -11.62
C LEU A 94 -23.92 3.51 -11.16
N ASP A 95 -24.54 3.29 -10.00
CA ASP A 95 -24.75 1.95 -9.47
C ASP A 95 -25.73 1.17 -10.34
N THR A 96 -26.84 1.82 -10.72
CA THR A 96 -27.88 1.20 -11.55
C THR A 96 -27.46 0.98 -13.01
N GLN A 97 -26.79 1.95 -13.65
CA GLN A 97 -26.50 1.90 -15.09
C GLN A 97 -25.10 1.39 -15.43
N CYS A 98 -24.12 1.59 -14.54
CA CYS A 98 -22.74 1.19 -14.79
C CYS A 98 -22.25 0.08 -13.86
N SER A 99 -23.08 -0.40 -12.92
CA SER A 99 -22.66 -1.32 -11.85
C SER A 99 -21.47 -0.78 -11.04
N ILE A 100 -21.34 0.55 -10.95
CA ILE A 100 -20.27 1.22 -10.21
C ILE A 100 -20.84 1.73 -8.89
N SER A 101 -20.60 0.96 -7.82
CA SER A 101 -20.99 1.36 -6.47
C SER A 101 -20.01 2.38 -5.87
N VAL A 102 -20.53 3.58 -5.62
CA VAL A 102 -19.84 4.69 -4.95
C VAL A 102 -20.37 4.80 -3.52
N CYS A 103 -19.48 4.68 -2.53
CA CYS A 103 -19.85 4.93 -1.14
C CYS A 103 -19.64 6.43 -0.83
N PRO A 104 -20.52 7.05 -0.02
CA PRO A 104 -20.30 8.39 0.50
C PRO A 104 -19.08 8.46 1.44
#